data_AF-A0A1Z1M7D5-F1
#
_entry.id   AF-A0A1Z1M7D5-F1
#
_cell.length_a   1.000
_cell.length_b   1.000
_cell.length_c   1.000
_cell.angle_alpha   90.00
_cell.angle_beta   90.00
_cell.angle_gamma   90.00
#
_symmetry.space_group_name_H-M   'P 1'
#
loop_
_entity.id
_entity.type
_entity.pdbx_description
1 polymer ?
#
loop_
_entity_poly.entity_id
_entity_poly.type
_entity_poly.pdbx_seq_one_letter_code
_entity_poly.pdbx_strand_id
1 'polypeptide(L)'
;MKNQIIKGAALDVYEIEPPTSYILPSLNYANTILNPHNAGVLLECAIKLSNLSDQNIINVLFLSNYSKSFNYSNEIIVRFK
;
A
#
# COMPACT_ATOMS: atom_id res chain seq x y z
N MET A 1 -0.68 -8.48 -23.69
CA MET A 1 -1.78 -9.44 -23.91
C MET A 1 -2.32 -9.43 -25.34
N LYS A 2 -2.67 -8.26 -25.89
CA LYS A 2 -3.25 -8.11 -27.24
C LYS A 2 -2.49 -8.83 -28.37
N ASN A 3 -1.15 -8.88 -28.32
CA ASN A 3 -0.31 -9.57 -29.30
C ASN A 3 0.22 -10.94 -28.81
N GLN A 4 -0.37 -11.50 -27.75
CA GLN A 4 0.03 -12.76 -27.09
C GLN A 4 1.50 -12.88 -26.64
N ILE A 5 2.27 -11.79 -26.68
CA ILE A 5 3.65 -11.71 -26.15
C ILE A 5 3.67 -12.07 -24.66
N ILE A 6 2.65 -11.64 -23.92
CA ILE A 6 2.46 -11.94 -22.50
C ILE A 6 1.31 -12.95 -22.39
N LYS A 7 1.60 -14.10 -21.76
CA LYS A 7 0.66 -15.22 -21.59
C LYS A 7 -0.37 -15.01 -20.48
N GLY A 8 -0.11 -14.12 -19.52
CA GLY A 8 -0.99 -13.85 -18.38
C GLY A 8 -0.46 -12.67 -17.55
N ALA A 9 -1.32 -12.05 -16.74
CA ALA A 9 -0.93 -11.01 -15.80
C ALA A 9 -1.87 -11.01 -14.59
N ALA A 10 -1.35 -10.69 -13.41
CA ALA A 10 -2.12 -10.47 -12.20
C ALA A 10 -1.78 -9.08 -11.67
N LEU A 11 -2.79 -8.23 -11.48
CA LEU A 11 -2.62 -6.85 -11.04
C LEU A 11 -3.39 -6.63 -9.74
N ASP A 12 -2.71 -6.11 -8.73
CA ASP A 12 -3.36 -5.60 -7.50
C ASP A 12 -3.57 -4.09 -7.56
N VAL A 13 -2.71 -3.38 -8.29
CA VAL A 13 -2.75 -1.91 -8.41
C VAL A 13 -2.96 -1.49 -9.85
N TYR A 14 -3.52 -0.29 -10.03
CA TYR A 14 -3.77 0.34 -11.32
C TYR A 14 -3.11 1.71 -11.38
N GLU A 15 -2.86 2.21 -12.60
CA GLU A 15 -2.30 3.56 -12.78
C GLU A 15 -3.24 4.65 -12.23
N ILE A 16 -4.55 4.47 -12.42
CA ILE A 16 -5.60 5.31 -11.84
C ILE A 16 -6.52 4.40 -11.02
N GLU A 17 -6.71 4.76 -9.74
CA GLU A 17 -7.53 4.00 -8.80
C GLU A 17 -8.71 4.83 -8.25
N PRO A 18 -9.95 4.29 -8.26
CA PRO A 18 -10.35 3.00 -8.84
C PRO A 18 -10.30 3.03 -10.39
N PRO A 19 -10.11 1.88 -11.07
CA PRO A 19 -10.11 1.86 -12.52
C PRO A 19 -11.45 2.34 -13.07
N THR A 20 -11.42 3.29 -14.00
CA THR A 20 -12.63 3.84 -14.58
C THR A 20 -13.36 2.80 -15.43
N SER A 21 -14.68 2.97 -15.60
CA SER A 21 -15.50 2.09 -16.45
C SER A 21 -15.02 2.04 -17.91
N TYR A 22 -14.32 3.08 -18.37
CA TYR A 22 -13.70 3.13 -19.69
C TYR A 22 -12.43 2.26 -19.80
N ILE A 23 -11.62 2.21 -18.74
CA ILE A 23 -10.33 1.51 -18.74
C ILE A 23 -10.50 0.02 -18.40
N LEU A 24 -11.47 -0.32 -17.54
CA LEU A 24 -11.68 -1.70 -17.06
C LEU A 24 -11.82 -2.74 -18.20
N PRO A 25 -12.57 -2.50 -19.30
CA PRO A 25 -12.66 -3.45 -20.41
C PRO A 25 -11.32 -3.70 -21.11
N SER A 26 -10.42 -2.71 -21.12
CA SER A 26 -9.09 -2.83 -21.76
C SER A 26 -8.08 -3.63 -20.93
N LEU A 27 -8.39 -3.87 -19.65
CA LEU A 27 -7.60 -4.66 -18.70
C LEU A 27 -8.17 -6.07 -18.52
N ASN A 28 -9.45 -6.28 -18.83
CA ASN A 28 -10.17 -7.52 -18.59
C ASN A 28 -10.02 -8.53 -19.75
N TYR A 29 -8.91 -9.28 -19.75
CA TYR A 29 -8.69 -10.40 -20.67
C TYR A 29 -8.96 -11.74 -19.97
N ALA A 30 -9.20 -12.81 -20.75
CA ALA A 30 -9.44 -14.14 -20.19
C ALA A 30 -8.28 -14.69 -19.32
N ASN A 31 -7.08 -14.16 -19.52
CA ASN A 31 -5.84 -14.55 -18.84
C ASN A 31 -5.33 -13.47 -17.86
N THR A 32 -6.19 -12.55 -17.42
CA THR A 32 -5.88 -11.58 -16.35
C THR A 32 -6.58 -11.92 -15.03
N ILE A 33 -5.87 -11.69 -13.93
CA ILE A 33 -6.43 -11.64 -12.58
C ILE A 33 -6.33 -10.20 -12.10
N LEU A 34 -7.46 -9.60 -11.72
CA LEU A 34 -7.56 -8.20 -11.32
C LEU A 34 -8.06 -8.13 -9.89
N ASN A 35 -7.20 -7.64 -8.97
CA ASN A 35 -7.53 -7.42 -7.58
C ASN A 35 -7.73 -5.91 -7.32
N PRO A 36 -8.59 -5.52 -6.37
CA PRO A 36 -8.88 -4.12 -6.06
C PRO A 36 -7.96 -3.57 -4.95
N HIS A 37 -6.65 -3.54 -5.18
CA HIS A 37 -5.63 -3.04 -4.24
C HIS A 37 -5.80 -3.61 -2.82
N ASN A 38 -5.91 -4.92 -2.73
CA ASN A 38 -6.25 -5.60 -1.48
C ASN A 38 -5.13 -6.48 -0.92
N ALA A 39 -3.93 -6.46 -1.49
CA ALA A 39 -2.80 -7.25 -0.98
C ALA A 39 -2.47 -6.96 0.49
N GLY A 40 -2.69 -5.72 0.95
CA GLY A 40 -2.47 -5.30 2.35
C GLY A 40 -3.68 -5.40 3.27
N VAL A 41 -4.85 -5.82 2.76
CA VAL A 41 -6.15 -5.75 3.49
C VAL A 41 -6.42 -7.06 4.23
N LEU A 42 -5.41 -7.54 4.95
CA LEU A 42 -5.49 -8.69 5.85
C LEU A 42 -5.74 -8.23 7.29
N LEU A 43 -6.44 -9.03 8.09
CA LEU A 43 -6.72 -8.70 9.49
C LEU A 43 -5.43 -8.51 10.29
N GLU A 44 -4.44 -9.38 10.09
CA GLU A 44 -3.14 -9.30 10.75
C GLU A 44 -2.39 -8.01 10.36
N CYS A 45 -2.47 -7.60 9.09
CA CYS A 45 -1.90 -6.35 8.60
C CYS A 45 -2.57 -5.15 9.28
N ALA A 46 -3.89 -5.14 9.39
CA ALA A 46 -4.64 -4.08 10.05
C ALA A 46 -4.28 -3.95 11.55
N ILE A 47 -4.23 -5.08 12.27
CA ILE A 47 -3.85 -5.11 13.69
C ILE A 47 -2.42 -4.61 13.88
N LYS A 48 -1.48 -5.09 13.06
CA LYS A 48 -0.08 -4.67 13.14
C LYS A 48 0.10 -3.19 12.80
N LEU A 49 -0.60 -2.70 11.78
CA LEU A 49 -0.58 -1.29 11.40
C LEU A 49 -1.12 -0.38 12.50
N SER A 50 -2.24 -0.74 13.13
CA SER A 50 -2.80 -0.01 14.26
C SER A 50 -1.80 0.08 15.42
N ASN A 51 -1.29 -1.07 15.89
CA ASN A 51 -0.34 -1.13 17.00
C ASN A 51 0.95 -0.33 16.71
N LEU A 52 1.48 -0.42 15.49
CA LEU A 52 2.67 0.34 15.10
C LEU A 52 2.40 1.85 15.05
N SER A 53 1.22 2.25 14.59
CA SER A 53 0.83 3.66 14.53
C SER A 53 0.71 4.26 15.92
N ASP A 54 0.01 3.57 16.83
CA ASP A 54 -0.14 4.01 18.23
C ASP A 54 1.22 4.08 18.93
N GLN A 55 2.07 3.06 18.77
CA GLN A 55 3.39 3.04 19.39
C GLN A 55 4.29 4.17 18.87
N ASN A 56 4.22 4.51 17.58
CA ASN A 56 4.99 5.62 17.03
C ASN A 56 4.56 6.96 17.63
N ILE A 57 3.25 7.19 17.80
CA ILE A 57 2.72 8.41 18.46
C ILE A 57 3.22 8.49 19.90
N ILE A 58 3.13 7.38 20.65
CA ILE A 58 3.61 7.30 22.05
C ILE A 58 5.10 7.62 22.14
N ASN A 59 5.90 7.00 21.26
CA ASN A 59 7.35 7.17 21.27
C ASN A 59 7.78 8.62 21.03
N VAL A 60 7.13 9.30 20.08
CA VAL A 60 7.44 10.68 19.70
C VAL A 60 6.94 11.68 20.74
N LEU A 61 5.65 11.63 21.10
CA LEU A 61 5.03 12.69 21.89
C LEU A 61 5.20 12.53 23.40
N PHE A 62 5.25 11.29 23.90
CA PHE A 62 5.17 11.04 25.34
C PHE A 62 6.47 10.50 25.93
N LEU A 63 7.23 9.73 25.17
CA LEU A 63 8.47 9.13 25.66
C LEU A 63 9.73 9.92 25.25
N SER A 64 9.60 10.93 24.37
CA SER A 64 10.73 11.65 23.76
C SER A 64 11.82 10.71 23.21
N ASN A 65 11.43 9.49 22.85
CA ASN A 65 12.31 8.38 22.49
C ASN A 65 12.25 8.16 20.98
N TYR A 66 12.69 9.19 20.26
CA TYR A 66 12.73 9.22 18.80
C TYR A 66 13.50 8.03 18.21
N SER A 67 14.60 7.61 18.83
CA SER A 67 15.38 6.46 18.37
C SER A 67 14.65 5.11 18.42
N LYS A 68 13.46 5.04 19.06
CA LYS A 68 12.63 3.84 19.18
C LYS A 68 11.40 3.81 18.28
N SER A 69 11.05 4.89 17.57
CA SER A 69 9.98 4.80 16.57
C SER A 69 10.48 4.01 15.36
N PHE A 70 9.63 3.09 14.90
CA PHE A 70 10.05 2.00 14.03
C PHE A 70 10.04 2.38 12.54
N ASN A 71 9.29 3.42 12.16
CA ASN A 71 9.04 3.79 10.77
C ASN A 71 9.20 5.30 10.57
N TYR A 72 10.42 5.75 10.29
CA TYR A 72 10.66 7.06 9.72
C TYR A 72 10.53 6.98 8.21
N SER A 73 9.66 7.77 7.60
CA SER A 73 9.83 8.05 6.17
C SER A 73 11.07 8.94 6.02
N ASN A 74 11.82 8.76 4.95
CA ASN A 74 13.05 9.54 4.68
C ASN A 74 12.81 11.07 4.59
N GLU A 75 11.54 11.51 4.55
CA GLU A 75 11.14 12.91 4.54
C GLU A 75 10.99 13.52 5.94
N ILE A 76 10.99 12.71 7.01
CA ILE A 76 11.01 13.21 8.39
C ILE A 76 12.45 13.57 8.76
N ILE A 77 12.94 14.64 8.15
CA ILE A 77 14.07 15.41 8.67
C ILE A 77 13.55 16.10 9.92
N VAL A 78 13.93 15.57 11.08
CA VAL A 78 13.61 16.08 12.41
C VAL A 78 13.99 17.57 12.51
N ARG A 79 13.01 18.46 12.29
CA ARG A 79 13.06 19.89 12.57
C ARG A 79 12.08 20.21 13.69
N PHE A 80 12.41 19.76 14.89
CA PHE A 80 11.90 20.38 16.11
C PHE A 80 13.13 20.68 16.97
N LYS A 81 13.72 21.85 16.71
CA LYS A 81 14.71 22.51 17.56
C LYS A 81 13.99 23.61 18.32
#